data_AF-A0AAW9II20-F1
#
_entry.id   AF-A0AAW9II20-F1
#
_cell.length_a   1.000
_cell.length_b   1.000
_cell.length_c   1.000
_cell.angle_alpha   90.00
_cell.angle_beta   90.00
_cell.angle_gamma   90.00
#
_symmetry.space_group_name_H-M   'P 1'
#
loop_
_entity.id
_entity.type
_entity.pdbx_description
1 polymer ?
#
loop_
_entity_poly.entity_id
_entity_poly.type
_entity_poly.pdbx_seq_one_letter_code
_entity_poly.pdbx_strand_id
1 'polypeptide(L)'
;MKKNKFLTAFVVLVYIFLFAPLVIIAMTSIGTENYIAFPPKGFTLKWFLTVFKSEAFISSMITSFVISGVATLAALIIGTPAAYGLSRYDFRGKAAIKSFFFSPLIIPGI
;
A
#
# COMPACT_ATOMS: atom_id res chain seq x y z
N MET A 1 -14.84 10.66 27.07
CA MET A 1 -13.68 9.76 26.88
C MET A 1 -12.46 10.40 27.57
N LYS A 2 -11.99 9.87 28.71
CA LYS A 2 -10.82 10.42 29.41
C LYS A 2 -9.57 10.14 28.56
N LYS A 3 -8.88 11.19 28.08
CA LYS A 3 -7.61 11.04 27.35
C LYS A 3 -6.55 10.50 28.31
N ASN A 4 -6.21 9.22 28.20
CA ASN A 4 -5.11 8.65 28.95
C ASN A 4 -3.80 9.09 28.28
N LYS A 5 -3.10 10.05 28.89
CA LYS A 5 -1.87 10.63 28.36
C LYS A 5 -0.79 9.57 28.06
N PHE A 6 -0.77 8.47 28.82
CA PHE A 6 0.15 7.36 28.60
C PHE A 6 -0.13 6.62 27.29
N LEU A 7 -1.40 6.26 27.03
CA LEU A 7 -1.79 5.60 25.78
C LEU A 7 -1.53 6.51 24.57
N THR A 8 -1.78 7.82 24.72
CA THR A 8 -1.45 8.78 23.66
C THR A 8 0.05 8.83 23.38
N ALA A 9 0.89 8.89 24.43
CA ALA A 9 2.35 8.89 24.26
C ALA A 9 2.86 7.59 23.59
N PHE A 10 2.33 6.44 24.01
CA PHE A 10 2.66 5.15 23.41
C PHE A 10 2.30 5.10 21.92
N VAL A 11 1.09 5.50 21.55
CA VAL A 11 0.64 5.55 20.15
C VAL A 11 1.52 6.49 19.32
N VAL A 12 1.88 7.66 19.87
CA VAL A 12 2.79 8.60 19.18
C VAL A 12 4.17 7.97 18.94
N LEU A 13 4.74 7.27 19.92
CA LEU A 13 6.01 6.57 19.75
C LEU A 13 5.95 5.49 18.66
N VAL A 14 4.88 4.71 18.62
CA VAL A 14 4.66 3.71 17.57
C VAL A 14 4.60 4.37 16.19
N TYR A 15 3.87 5.47 16.05
CA TYR A 15 3.83 6.19 14.77
C TYR A 15 5.19 6.75 14.38
N ILE A 16 5.94 7.35 15.31
CA ILE A 16 7.29 7.84 15.02
C ILE A 16 8.17 6.69 14.53
N PHE A 17 8.12 5.53 15.19
CA PHE A 17 8.89 4.36 14.78
C PHE A 17 8.50 3.87 13.37
N LEU A 18 7.21 3.79 13.06
CA LEU A 18 6.71 3.37 11.75
C LEU A 18 7.05 4.38 10.63
N PHE A 19 6.98 5.68 10.92
CA PHE A 19 7.24 6.73 9.93
C PHE A 19 8.72 7.09 9.81
N ALA A 20 9.57 6.81 10.81
CA ALA A 20 11.00 7.11 10.78
C ALA A 20 11.70 6.66 9.47
N PRO A 21 11.58 5.41 9.00
CA PRO A 21 12.20 5.00 7.73
C PRO A 21 11.64 5.72 6.51
N LEU A 22 10.33 6.04 6.50
CA LEU A 22 9.70 6.79 5.42
C LEU A 22 10.23 8.22 5.34
N VAL A 23 10.47 8.85 6.50
CA VAL A 23 11.09 10.18 6.57
C VAL A 23 12.52 10.15 6.05
N ILE A 24 13.31 9.13 6.40
CA ILE A 24 14.68 8.97 5.87
C ILE A 24 14.64 8.88 4.34
N ILE A 25 13.79 8.02 3.79
CA ILE A 25 13.65 7.86 2.33
C ILE A 25 13.20 9.18 1.68
N ALA A 26 12.19 9.85 2.25
CA ALA A 26 11.70 11.13 1.73
C ALA A 26 12.82 12.20 1.72
N MET A 27 13.59 12.33 2.80
CA MET A 27 14.72 13.27 2.88
C MET A 27 15.84 12.91 1.90
N THR A 28 16.15 11.63 1.71
CA THR A 28 17.17 11.20 0.75
C THR A 28 16.72 11.38 -0.70
N SER A 29 15.42 11.33 -0.98
CA SER A 29 14.87 11.50 -2.35
C SER A 29 15.05 12.90 -2.91
N ILE A 30 15.12 13.91 -2.03
CA ILE A 30 15.48 15.29 -2.35
C ILE A 30 16.98 15.57 -2.19
N GLY A 31 17.79 14.55 -1.90
CA GLY A 31 19.24 14.66 -1.77
C GLY A 31 19.95 14.85 -3.11
N THR A 32 21.10 15.52 -3.09
CA THR A 32 21.96 15.70 -4.27
C THR A 32 22.72 14.43 -4.68
N GLU A 33 22.84 13.48 -3.76
CA GLU A 33 23.57 12.23 -3.91
C GLU A 33 22.82 11.23 -4.80
N ASN A 34 23.57 10.38 -5.51
CA ASN A 34 22.99 9.28 -6.31
C ASN A 34 22.76 8.00 -5.46
N TYR A 35 22.89 8.08 -4.14
CA TYR A 35 22.77 6.96 -3.21
C TYR A 35 22.04 7.40 -1.93
N ILE A 36 21.54 6.42 -1.17
CA ILE A 36 20.86 6.69 0.10
C ILE A 36 21.90 7.17 1.11
N ALA A 37 21.97 8.50 1.30
CA ALA A 37 22.88 9.17 2.22
C ALA A 37 22.07 10.01 3.21
N PHE A 38 22.11 9.68 4.49
CA PHE A 38 21.45 10.46 5.53
C PHE A 38 22.47 10.97 6.56
N PRO A 39 22.49 12.27 6.89
CA PRO A 39 21.67 13.36 6.31
C PRO A 39 22.13 13.74 4.87
N PRO A 40 21.22 14.18 4.00
CA PRO A 40 21.59 14.67 2.66
C PRO A 40 22.47 15.92 2.77
N LYS A 41 23.50 16.04 1.92
CA LYS A 41 24.42 17.20 1.96
C LYS A 41 23.83 18.43 1.29
N GLY A 42 22.81 18.27 0.45
CA GLY A 42 22.11 19.35 -0.24
C GLY A 42 20.74 18.90 -0.74
N PHE A 43 19.90 19.88 -1.09
CA PHE A 43 18.54 19.64 -1.58
C PHE A 43 18.43 19.89 -3.09
N THR A 44 17.77 18.99 -3.83
CA THR A 44 17.50 19.10 -5.26
C THR A 44 16.19 18.43 -5.65
N LEU A 45 15.56 18.97 -6.70
CA LEU A 45 14.39 18.36 -7.36
C LEU A 45 14.77 17.60 -8.64
N LYS A 46 16.08 17.45 -8.91
CA LYS A 46 16.60 16.80 -10.11
C LYS A 46 15.98 15.42 -10.33
N TRP A 47 15.91 14.59 -9.30
CA TRP A 47 15.39 13.22 -9.39
C TRP A 47 13.92 13.17 -9.77
N PHE A 48 13.10 14.05 -9.19
CA PHE A 48 11.68 14.17 -9.54
C PHE A 48 11.50 14.57 -11.00
N LEU A 49 12.32 15.47 -11.54
CA LEU A 49 12.27 15.86 -12.95
C LEU A 49 12.83 14.78 -13.88
N THR A 50 13.89 14.07 -13.47
CA THR A 50 14.51 13.00 -14.25
C THR A 50 13.56 11.83 -14.46
N VAL A 51 12.72 11.52 -13.47
CA VAL A 51 11.68 10.49 -13.57
C VAL A 51 10.77 10.70 -14.78
N PHE A 52 10.34 11.94 -15.03
CA PHE A 52 9.49 12.26 -16.19
C PHE A 52 10.23 12.30 -17.53
N LYS A 53 11.57 12.21 -17.52
CA LYS A 53 12.38 12.10 -18.75
C LYS A 53 12.65 10.65 -19.14
N SER A 54 12.37 9.70 -18.25
CA SER A 54 12.57 8.27 -18.50
C SER A 54 11.28 7.66 -19.08
N GLU A 55 11.31 7.33 -20.37
CA GLU A 55 10.19 6.65 -21.03
C GLU A 55 9.86 5.31 -20.37
N ALA A 56 10.89 4.56 -19.97
CA ALA A 56 10.73 3.29 -19.26
C ALA A 56 9.98 3.46 -17.94
N PHE A 57 10.30 4.51 -17.18
CA PHE A 57 9.62 4.81 -15.92
C PHE A 57 8.16 5.22 -16.16
N ILE A 58 7.90 6.13 -17.10
CA ILE A 58 6.53 6.58 -17.41
C ILE A 58 5.67 5.41 -17.89
N SER A 59 6.20 4.59 -18.80
CA SER A 59 5.48 3.41 -19.32
C SER A 59 5.14 2.42 -18.20
N SER A 60 6.08 2.16 -17.29
CA SER A 60 5.88 1.28 -16.14
C SER A 60 4.86 1.85 -15.14
N MET A 61 4.87 3.17 -14.92
CA MET A 61 3.91 3.88 -14.08
C MET A 61 2.49 3.76 -14.65
N ILE A 62 2.31 4.04 -15.94
CA ILE A 62 1.01 3.94 -16.63
C ILE A 62 0.50 2.50 -16.57
N THR A 63 1.36 1.53 -16.87
CA THR A 63 1.02 0.10 -16.82
C THR A 63 0.52 -0.29 -15.42
N SER A 64 1.22 0.15 -14.38
CA SER A 64 0.81 -0.10 -12.98
C SER A 64 -0.54 0.52 -12.65
N PHE A 65 -0.79 1.77 -13.07
CA PHE A 65 -2.08 2.44 -12.86
C PHE A 65 -3.24 1.75 -13.60
N VAL A 66 -3.03 1.35 -14.86
CA VAL A 66 -4.06 0.67 -15.65
C VAL A 66 -4.38 -0.69 -15.04
N ILE A 67 -3.35 -1.50 -14.76
CA ILE A 67 -3.54 -2.85 -14.21
C ILE A 67 -4.19 -2.77 -12.83
N SER A 68 -3.71 -1.91 -11.93
CA SER A 68 -4.29 -1.76 -10.59
C SER A 68 -5.72 -1.22 -10.64
N GLY A 69 -6.02 -0.27 -11.52
CA GLY A 69 -7.35 0.26 -11.72
C GLY A 69 -8.33 -0.81 -12.19
N VAL A 70 -7.99 -1.55 -13.25
CA VAL A 70 -8.83 -2.64 -13.78
C VAL A 70 -9.00 -3.75 -12.75
N ALA A 71 -7.92 -4.16 -12.07
CA ALA A 71 -7.98 -5.18 -11.03
C ALA A 71 -8.87 -4.77 -9.86
N THR A 72 -8.76 -3.51 -9.40
CA THR A 72 -9.59 -2.98 -8.31
C THR A 72 -11.06 -2.93 -8.71
N LEU A 73 -11.37 -2.46 -9.92
CA LEU A 73 -12.74 -2.42 -10.42
C LEU A 73 -13.34 -3.82 -10.55
N ALA A 74 -12.59 -4.77 -11.12
CA ALA A 74 -13.02 -6.17 -11.21
C ALA A 74 -13.25 -6.78 -9.82
N ALA A 75 -12.33 -6.53 -8.87
CA ALA A 75 -12.47 -6.98 -7.49
C ALA A 75 -13.70 -6.39 -6.80
N LEU A 76 -14.03 -5.12 -7.05
CA LEU A 76 -15.23 -4.49 -6.48
C LEU A 76 -16.51 -5.05 -7.11
N ILE A 77 -16.56 -5.20 -8.44
CA ILE A 77 -17.74 -5.68 -9.16
C ILE A 77 -18.06 -7.13 -8.80
N ILE A 78 -17.04 -7.98 -8.63
CA ILE A 78 -17.22 -9.40 -8.33
C ILE A 78 -17.29 -9.64 -6.82
N GLY A 79 -16.36 -9.04 -6.07
CA GLY A 79 -16.18 -9.28 -4.65
C GLY A 79 -17.28 -8.67 -3.78
N THR A 80 -17.79 -7.48 -4.13
CA THR A 80 -18.82 -6.81 -3.29
C THR A 80 -20.13 -7.59 -3.29
N PRO A 81 -20.70 -8.01 -4.44
CA PRO A 81 -21.92 -8.83 -4.44
C PRO A 81 -21.69 -10.20 -3.80
N ALA A 82 -20.52 -10.83 -4.01
CA ALA A 82 -20.18 -12.10 -3.39
C ALA A 82 -20.13 -11.99 -1.85
N ALA A 83 -19.46 -10.96 -1.33
CA ALA A 83 -19.40 -10.69 0.10
C ALA A 83 -20.79 -10.38 0.69
N TYR A 84 -21.60 -9.59 -0.02
CA TYR A 84 -22.97 -9.29 0.38
C TYR A 84 -23.82 -10.56 0.43
N GLY A 85 -23.80 -11.39 -0.62
CA GLY A 85 -24.54 -12.64 -0.70
C GLY A 85 -24.16 -13.63 0.43
N LEU A 86 -22.86 -13.81 0.64
CA LEU A 86 -22.33 -14.71 1.67
C LEU A 86 -22.57 -14.23 3.11
N SER A 87 -22.71 -12.92 3.32
CA SER A 87 -22.97 -12.34 4.64
C SER A 87 -24.45 -12.33 5.00
N ARG A 88 -25.34 -12.07 4.04
CA ARG A 88 -26.77 -11.81 4.31
C ARG A 88 -27.68 -13.03 4.11
N TYR A 89 -27.33 -13.96 3.23
CA TYR A 89 -28.18 -15.10 2.89
C TYR A 89 -27.58 -16.43 3.34
N ASP A 90 -28.45 -17.43 3.55
CA ASP A 90 -28.07 -18.81 3.80
C ASP A 90 -28.59 -19.70 2.68
N PHE A 91 -27.69 -20.41 2.00
CA PHE A 91 -27.99 -21.19 0.81
C PHE A 91 -27.09 -22.42 0.72
N ARG A 92 -27.56 -23.46 0.01
CA ARG A 92 -26.80 -24.70 -0.21
C ARG A 92 -25.52 -24.41 -1.02
N GLY A 93 -24.37 -24.80 -0.48
CA GLY A 93 -23.05 -24.57 -1.10
C GLY A 93 -22.26 -23.36 -0.58
N LYS A 94 -22.85 -22.54 0.31
CA LYS A 94 -22.20 -21.38 0.93
C LYS A 94 -20.85 -21.71 1.59
N ALA A 95 -20.74 -22.85 2.28
CA ALA A 95 -19.50 -23.28 2.92
C ALA A 95 -18.39 -23.56 1.90
N ALA A 96 -18.70 -24.21 0.78
CA ALA A 96 -17.73 -24.49 -0.28
C ALA A 96 -17.23 -23.19 -0.94
N ILE A 97 -18.13 -22.25 -1.22
CA ILE A 97 -17.77 -20.95 -1.78
C ILE A 97 -16.90 -20.14 -0.81
N LYS A 98 -17.24 -20.13 0.48
CA LYS A 98 -16.37 -19.50 1.50
C LYS A 98 -14.98 -20.13 1.51
N SER A 99 -14.88 -21.46 1.58
CA SER A 99 -13.60 -22.15 1.58
C SER A 99 -12.77 -21.85 0.31
N PHE A 100 -13.41 -21.72 -0.85
CA PHE A 100 -12.72 -21.32 -2.08
C PHE A 100 -12.12 -19.92 -1.96
N PHE A 101 -12.90 -18.92 -1.51
CA PHE A 101 -12.39 -17.55 -1.31
C PHE A 101 -11.31 -17.44 -0.23
N PHE A 102 -11.37 -18.27 0.82
CA PHE A 102 -10.35 -18.31 1.87
C PHE A 102 -9.12 -19.16 1.51
N SER A 103 -9.20 -20.03 0.50
CA SER A 103 -8.09 -20.90 0.13
C SER A 103 -6.76 -20.18 -0.17
N PRO A 104 -6.73 -18.99 -0.82
CA PRO A 104 -5.47 -18.27 -1.06
C PRO A 104 -4.85 -17.69 0.22
N LEU A 105 -5.62 -17.54 1.30
CA LEU A 105 -5.13 -17.09 2.61
C LEU A 105 -4.52 -18.24 3.42
N ILE A 106 -4.98 -19.47 3.17
CA ILE A 106 -4.55 -20.67 3.91
C ILE A 106 -3.31 -21.29 3.26
N ILE A 107 -3.18 -21.20 1.94
CA ILE A 107 -1.98 -21.63 1.23
C ILE A 107 -0.93 -20.53 1.43
N PRO A 108 0.16 -20.78 2.17
CA PRO A 108 1.25 -19.81 2.26
C PRO A 108 1.75 -19.54 0.85
N GLY A 109 1.72 -18.28 0.44
CA GLY A 109 2.34 -17.89 -0.83
C GLY A 109 3.82 -18.25 -0.78
N ILE A 110 4.26 -19.00 -1.79
CA ILE A 110 5.68 -19.10 -2.13
C ILE A 110 6.23 -17.74 -2.55
#